data_AF-A0A971J7C1-F1
#
_entry.id   AF-A0A971J7C1-F1
#
_cell.length_a   1.000
_cell.length_b   1.000
_cell.length_c   1.000
_cell.angle_alpha   90.00
_cell.angle_beta   90.00
_cell.angle_gamma   90.00
#
_symmetry.space_group_name_H-M   'P 1'
#
loop_
_entity.id
_entity.type
_entity.pdbx_description
1 polymer ?
#
loop_
_entity_poly.entity_id
_entity_poly.type
_entity_poly.pdbx_seq_one_letter_code
_entity_poly.pdbx_strand_id
1 'polypeptide(L)'
;MKKLLIVLLAVVLAVQGSVFISFAGLDDELAVLRKSIRSIKDIDNEKYARLEDVIVRKFSDAKKGDWYMSVMTKLVGLSSIDGTDKGTLDPMGTVTRAMFIKMFIRAMYNPEILIDVVPDFDHWAARDVKKAEELGFLAAREYTLKNIAEPITRGEMAKIIVRAYNKSEKNRVTLEDCQQLISKIKDYAQIPKDFQPYVLVAYGSGIISGYSDGRFGANDYATRAQAAAFIIRYLDPSERAKVEGVKKEEPKQTREPTVLRWDDPYRPLPMKEIPL
;
A
#
# COMPACT_ATOMS: atom_id res chain seq x y z
N MET A 1 51.37 -23.55 65.53
CA MET A 1 50.72 -22.23 65.37
C MET A 1 50.60 -21.96 63.88
N LYS A 2 49.51 -22.40 63.25
CA LYS A 2 48.40 -21.58 62.72
C LYS A 2 48.82 -20.54 61.66
N LYS A 3 48.23 -20.69 60.47
CA LYS A 3 48.02 -19.73 59.34
C LYS A 3 49.17 -19.71 58.32
N LEU A 4 48.95 -19.67 57.00
CA LEU A 4 47.76 -19.35 56.21
C LEU A 4 47.93 -19.94 54.79
N LEU A 5 46.92 -20.65 54.31
CA LEU A 5 46.77 -21.11 52.93
C LEU A 5 46.26 -19.91 52.10
N ILE A 6 47.02 -19.43 51.11
CA ILE A 6 46.54 -18.44 50.15
C ILE A 6 46.20 -19.17 48.86
N VAL A 7 44.91 -19.41 48.67
CA VAL A 7 44.32 -19.88 47.40
C VAL A 7 44.16 -18.65 46.51
N LEU A 8 44.91 -18.60 45.41
CA LEU A 8 44.75 -17.58 44.37
C LEU A 8 43.50 -17.96 43.54
N LEU A 9 42.36 -17.35 43.85
CA LEU A 9 41.15 -17.45 43.03
C LEU A 9 41.21 -16.35 41.95
N ALA A 10 41.62 -16.71 40.74
CA ALA A 10 41.56 -15.81 39.59
C ALA A 10 40.09 -15.66 39.13
N VAL A 11 39.46 -14.55 39.51
CA VAL A 11 38.16 -14.14 38.98
C VAL A 11 38.39 -13.50 37.61
N VAL A 12 38.09 -14.24 36.53
CA VAL A 12 37.99 -13.68 35.18
C VAL A 12 36.60 -13.03 35.05
N LEU A 13 36.53 -11.72 35.27
CA LEU A 13 35.37 -10.91 34.92
C LEU A 13 35.39 -10.68 33.40
N ALA A 14 34.66 -11.53 32.66
CA ALA A 14 34.32 -11.26 31.28
C ALA A 14 33.34 -10.08 31.24
N VAL A 15 33.84 -8.89 30.95
CA VAL A 15 33.01 -7.72 30.61
C VAL A 15 32.40 -7.99 29.24
N GLN A 16 31.22 -8.60 29.20
CA GLN A 16 30.38 -8.50 28.01
C GLN A 16 29.85 -7.07 27.98
N GLY A 17 30.54 -6.22 27.21
CA GLY A 17 30.06 -4.89 26.90
C GLY A 17 28.79 -5.01 26.08
N SER A 18 27.63 -4.94 26.74
CA SER A 18 26.37 -4.66 26.07
C SER A 18 26.49 -3.25 25.50
N VAL A 19 26.67 -3.15 24.18
CA VAL A 19 26.55 -1.87 23.48
C VAL A 19 25.12 -1.40 23.66
N PHE A 20 24.89 -0.51 24.62
CA PHE A 20 23.64 0.22 24.73
C PHE A 20 23.55 1.17 23.54
N ILE A 21 22.94 0.71 22.45
CA ILE A 21 22.55 1.60 21.36
C ILE A 21 21.43 2.50 21.91
N SER A 22 21.70 3.80 22.00
CA SER A 22 20.67 4.77 22.38
C SER A 22 19.58 4.81 21.32
N PHE A 23 18.35 4.40 21.69
CA PHE A 23 17.19 4.46 20.80
C PHE A 23 16.89 5.88 20.31
N ALA A 24 17.19 6.90 21.13
CA ALA A 24 17.03 8.31 20.75
C ALA A 24 17.86 8.67 19.50
N GLY A 25 19.07 8.12 19.36
CA GLY A 25 19.91 8.37 18.18
C GLY A 25 19.34 7.77 16.88
N LEU A 26 18.67 6.62 16.97
CA LEU A 26 18.02 5.98 15.82
C LEU A 26 16.72 6.70 15.43
N ASP A 27 15.98 7.23 16.40
CA ASP A 27 14.81 8.08 16.15
C ASP A 27 15.20 9.35 15.39
N ASP A 28 16.28 10.00 15.79
CA ASP A 28 16.81 11.18 15.12
C ASP A 28 17.31 10.88 13.70
N GLU A 29 18.04 9.78 13.51
CA GLU A 29 18.53 9.36 12.18
C GLU A 29 17.35 9.10 11.21
N LEU A 30 16.33 8.35 11.66
CA LEU A 30 15.15 8.08 10.86
C LEU A 30 14.36 9.36 10.54
N ALA A 31 14.21 10.25 11.52
CA ALA A 31 13.52 11.52 11.34
C ALA A 31 14.23 12.41 10.31
N VAL A 32 15.57 12.44 10.31
CA VAL A 32 16.37 13.15 9.31
C VAL A 32 16.15 12.58 7.92
N LEU A 33 16.18 11.25 7.76
CA LEU A 33 15.92 10.61 6.46
C LEU A 33 14.53 10.96 5.93
N ARG A 34 13.50 10.85 6.78
CA ARG A 34 12.10 11.14 6.44
C ARG A 34 11.88 12.57 5.90
N LYS A 35 12.63 13.56 6.40
CA LYS A 35 12.53 14.96 5.91
C LYS A 35 12.86 15.12 4.42
N SER A 36 13.69 14.21 3.87
CA SER A 36 14.11 14.24 2.47
C SER A 36 13.22 13.40 1.53
N ILE A 37 12.22 12.70 2.06
CA ILE A 37 11.37 11.76 1.31
C ILE A 37 9.95 12.31 1.26
N ARG A 38 9.48 12.72 0.08
CA ARG A 38 8.10 13.19 -0.13
C ARG A 38 7.24 12.17 -0.86
N SER A 39 7.86 11.30 -1.64
CA SER A 39 7.19 10.25 -2.40
C SER A 39 8.09 9.02 -2.56
N ILE A 40 7.52 7.90 -3.02
CA ILE A 40 8.28 6.67 -3.29
C ILE A 40 9.45 6.88 -4.26
N LYS A 41 9.32 7.86 -5.17
CA LYS A 41 10.35 8.19 -6.18
C LYS A 41 11.59 8.82 -5.59
N ASP A 42 11.49 9.37 -4.38
CA ASP A 42 12.63 9.97 -3.68
C ASP A 42 13.51 8.91 -3.02
N ILE A 43 13.07 7.65 -2.97
CA ILE A 43 13.78 6.54 -2.34
C ILE A 43 14.61 5.80 -3.41
N ASP A 44 15.80 6.34 -3.68
CA ASP A 44 16.82 5.67 -4.47
C ASP A 44 17.52 4.53 -3.68
N ASN A 45 18.42 3.80 -4.34
CA ASN A 45 19.14 2.66 -3.74
C ASN A 45 19.96 3.05 -2.51
N GLU A 46 20.55 4.25 -2.50
CA GLU A 46 21.37 4.73 -1.38
C GLU A 46 20.50 5.03 -0.16
N LYS A 47 19.41 5.78 -0.34
CA LYS A 47 18.45 6.06 0.73
C LYS A 47 17.78 4.79 1.22
N TYR A 48 17.42 3.88 0.32
CA TYR A 48 16.86 2.59 0.71
C TYR A 48 17.83 1.83 1.63
N ALA A 49 19.12 1.72 1.26
CA ALA A 49 20.12 1.02 2.06
C ALA A 49 20.28 1.65 3.46
N ARG A 50 20.26 2.99 3.55
CA ARG A 50 20.32 3.72 4.82
C ARG A 50 19.07 3.49 5.67
N LEU A 51 17.88 3.56 5.07
CA LEU A 51 16.62 3.26 5.76
C LEU A 51 16.60 1.83 6.29
N GLU A 52 16.97 0.85 5.46
CA GLU A 52 16.99 -0.55 5.84
C GLU A 52 17.94 -0.81 7.01
N ASP A 53 19.12 -0.19 7.01
CA ASP A 53 20.08 -0.29 8.11
C ASP A 53 19.52 0.26 9.43
N VAL A 54 18.92 1.45 9.41
CA VAL A 54 18.26 2.04 10.58
C VAL A 54 17.13 1.15 11.09
N ILE A 55 16.31 0.61 10.19
CA ILE A 55 15.15 -0.24 10.51
C ILE A 55 15.59 -1.55 11.17
N VAL A 56 16.62 -2.21 10.65
CA VAL A 56 17.15 -3.46 11.22
C VAL A 56 17.77 -3.24 12.60
N ARG A 57 18.42 -2.10 12.83
CA ARG A 57 18.93 -1.72 14.17
C ARG A 57 17.82 -1.37 15.15
N LYS A 58 16.71 -0.82 14.66
CA LYS A 58 15.61 -0.29 15.48
C LYS A 58 14.56 -1.32 15.85
N PHE A 59 14.23 -2.24 14.94
CA PHE A 59 13.12 -3.19 15.11
C PHE A 59 13.63 -4.61 15.25
N SER A 60 13.27 -5.27 16.35
CA SER A 60 13.79 -6.59 16.73
C SER A 60 13.35 -7.73 15.79
N ASP A 61 12.27 -7.54 15.04
CA ASP A 61 11.70 -8.46 14.06
C ASP A 61 12.03 -8.08 12.60
N ALA A 62 12.88 -7.09 12.37
CA ALA A 62 13.35 -6.72 11.04
C ALA A 62 14.68 -7.42 10.73
N LYS A 63 14.70 -8.28 9.70
CA LYS A 63 15.91 -8.97 9.25
C LYS A 63 16.12 -8.77 7.76
N LYS A 64 17.34 -8.40 7.37
CA LYS A 64 17.71 -8.25 5.95
C LYS A 64 17.40 -9.54 5.18
N GLY A 65 16.80 -9.39 4.01
CA GLY A 65 16.41 -10.51 3.15
C GLY A 65 15.01 -11.06 3.38
N ASP A 66 14.34 -10.72 4.49
CA ASP A 66 12.92 -11.07 4.64
C ASP A 66 12.08 -10.40 3.54
N TRP A 67 11.14 -11.14 2.96
CA TRP A 67 10.39 -10.73 1.76
C TRP A 67 9.68 -9.37 1.92
N TYR A 68 9.29 -9.03 3.16
CA TYR A 68 8.58 -7.80 3.47
C TYR A 68 9.50 -6.59 3.66
N MET A 69 10.82 -6.78 3.80
CA MET A 69 11.74 -5.69 4.10
C MET A 69 11.72 -4.61 3.03
N SER A 70 11.67 -5.00 1.75
CA SER A 70 11.59 -4.04 0.64
C SER A 70 10.38 -3.09 0.79
N VAL A 71 9.20 -3.64 1.04
CA VAL A 71 7.97 -2.85 1.09
C VAL A 71 7.81 -2.10 2.41
N MET A 72 8.20 -2.71 3.54
CA MET A 72 8.09 -2.07 4.85
C MET A 72 9.12 -0.94 5.01
N THR A 73 10.34 -1.11 4.49
CA THR A 73 11.37 -0.06 4.51
C THR A 73 10.90 1.18 3.77
N LYS A 74 10.36 1.02 2.55
CA LYS A 74 9.81 2.12 1.77
C LYS A 74 8.69 2.85 2.53
N LEU A 75 7.76 2.13 3.15
CA LEU A 75 6.65 2.75 3.88
C LEU A 75 7.04 3.37 5.23
N VAL A 76 8.08 2.86 5.90
CA VAL A 76 8.66 3.51 7.08
C VAL A 76 9.33 4.82 6.68
N GLY A 77 10.07 4.84 5.56
CA GLY A 77 10.66 6.05 4.99
C GLY A 77 9.63 7.11 4.60
N LEU A 78 8.45 6.69 4.11
CA LEU A 78 7.32 7.56 3.79
C LEU A 78 6.53 8.06 5.00
N SER A 79 6.91 7.69 6.24
CA SER A 79 6.12 7.97 7.44
C SER A 79 4.68 7.42 7.39
N SER A 80 4.48 6.40 6.56
CA SER A 80 3.20 5.70 6.40
C SER A 80 3.03 4.63 7.49
N ILE A 81 4.12 3.90 7.77
CA ILE A 81 4.23 2.88 8.81
C ILE A 81 5.18 3.38 9.90
N ASP A 82 4.77 3.17 11.14
CA ASP A 82 5.60 3.33 12.34
C ASP A 82 5.63 1.99 13.08
N GLY A 83 6.69 1.69 13.81
CA GLY A 83 6.73 0.46 14.62
C GLY A 83 5.72 0.48 15.76
N THR A 84 5.54 -0.67 16.39
CA THR A 84 4.80 -0.81 17.64
C THR A 84 5.60 -0.20 18.80
N ASP A 85 4.93 0.10 19.91
CA ASP A 85 5.58 0.52 21.16
C ASP A 85 6.55 -0.52 21.75
N LYS A 86 6.50 -1.77 21.26
CA LYS A 86 7.39 -2.87 21.63
C LYS A 86 8.70 -2.93 20.82
N GLY A 87 8.97 -1.96 19.94
CA GLY A 87 10.16 -1.99 19.08
C GLY A 87 10.11 -3.08 18.02
N THR A 88 8.93 -3.33 17.46
CA THR A 88 8.69 -4.29 16.37
C THR A 88 7.98 -3.62 15.19
N LEU A 89 8.13 -4.15 13.99
CA LEU A 89 7.34 -3.79 12.82
C LEU A 89 6.00 -4.54 12.78
N ASP A 90 5.92 -5.71 13.42
CA ASP A 90 4.78 -6.63 13.45
C ASP A 90 4.25 -6.95 12.03
N PRO A 91 5.11 -7.51 11.14
CA PRO A 91 4.77 -7.72 9.73
C PRO A 91 3.60 -8.70 9.55
N MET A 92 3.45 -9.67 10.46
CA MET A 92 2.40 -10.69 10.42
C MET A 92 1.13 -10.27 11.17
N GLY A 93 1.16 -9.17 11.92
CA GLY A 93 0.01 -8.63 12.63
C GLY A 93 -1.14 -8.28 11.70
N THR A 94 -2.36 -8.41 12.22
CA THR A 94 -3.58 -8.03 11.50
C THR A 94 -3.73 -6.52 11.48
N VAL A 95 -4.10 -5.97 10.32
CA VAL A 95 -4.28 -4.52 10.14
C VAL A 95 -5.74 -4.15 10.39
N THR A 96 -5.96 -3.07 11.14
CA THR A 96 -7.30 -2.48 11.31
C THR A 96 -7.63 -1.52 10.16
N ARG A 97 -8.91 -1.17 9.98
CA ARG A 97 -9.32 -0.16 9.00
C ARG A 97 -8.59 1.17 9.22
N ALA A 98 -8.46 1.60 10.48
CA ALA A 98 -7.71 2.79 10.86
C ALA A 98 -6.27 2.76 10.34
N MET A 99 -5.58 1.64 10.57
CA MET A 99 -4.19 1.46 10.21
C MET A 99 -4.01 1.47 8.70
N PHE A 100 -4.86 0.74 7.97
CA PHE A 100 -4.77 0.71 6.51
C PHE A 100 -5.02 2.09 5.89
N ILE A 101 -6.04 2.81 6.35
CA ILE A 101 -6.37 4.15 5.82
C ILE A 101 -5.22 5.13 6.10
N LYS A 102 -4.68 5.16 7.33
CA LYS A 102 -3.48 5.96 7.64
C LYS A 102 -2.31 5.60 6.74
N MET A 103 -2.01 4.31 6.63
CA MET A 103 -0.90 3.82 5.82
C MET A 103 -1.07 4.27 4.37
N PHE A 104 -2.25 4.09 3.80
CA PHE A 104 -2.52 4.41 2.39
C PHE A 104 -2.43 5.91 2.12
N ILE A 105 -3.09 6.75 2.93
CA ILE A 105 -3.06 8.20 2.74
C ILE A 105 -1.65 8.77 2.89
N ARG A 106 -0.92 8.38 3.93
CA ARG A 106 0.43 8.90 4.18
C ARG A 106 1.49 8.35 3.23
N ALA A 107 1.25 7.20 2.61
CA ALA A 107 2.14 6.71 1.57
C ALA A 107 1.96 7.47 0.25
N MET A 108 0.73 7.92 -0.03
CA MET A 108 0.41 8.71 -1.23
C MET A 108 0.78 10.18 -1.11
N TYR A 109 0.70 10.73 0.10
CA TYR A 109 0.80 12.16 0.35
C TYR A 109 1.71 12.45 1.54
N ASN A 110 2.43 13.56 1.45
CA ASN A 110 3.19 14.08 2.58
C ASN A 110 2.23 14.41 3.76
N PRO A 111 2.65 14.18 5.03
CA PRO A 111 1.85 14.52 6.22
C PRO A 111 1.26 15.94 6.25
N GLU A 112 1.89 16.90 5.57
CA GLU A 112 1.39 18.28 5.40
C GLU A 112 -0.05 18.34 4.84
N ILE A 113 -0.48 17.34 4.07
CA ILE A 113 -1.86 17.28 3.53
C ILE A 113 -2.94 17.21 4.62
N LEU A 114 -2.56 16.83 5.85
CA LEU A 114 -3.48 16.61 6.97
C LEU A 114 -3.62 17.82 7.91
N ILE A 115 -2.82 18.89 7.74
CA ILE A 115 -2.72 20.02 8.67
C ILE A 115 -4.11 20.68 8.89
N ASP A 116 -4.79 21.00 7.80
CA ASP A 116 -6.07 21.72 7.83
C ASP A 116 -7.30 20.79 7.85
N VAL A 117 -7.09 19.48 7.99
CA VAL A 117 -8.18 18.50 7.95
C VAL A 117 -8.88 18.45 9.31
N VAL A 118 -10.17 18.76 9.33
CA VAL A 118 -11.00 18.68 10.54
C VAL A 118 -11.75 17.34 10.57
N PRO A 119 -11.40 16.41 11.46
CA PRO A 119 -12.03 15.09 11.52
C PRO A 119 -13.45 15.16 12.10
N ASP A 120 -14.29 14.19 11.74
CA ASP A 120 -15.68 14.10 12.23
C ASP A 120 -15.81 13.41 13.60
N PHE A 121 -14.73 12.78 14.11
CA PHE A 121 -14.71 12.06 15.38
C PHE A 121 -13.30 12.03 15.99
N ASP A 122 -13.22 11.73 17.29
CA ASP A 122 -11.94 11.61 18.01
C ASP A 122 -11.32 10.22 17.81
N HIS A 123 -10.25 10.16 17.02
CA HIS A 123 -9.42 8.97 16.81
C HIS A 123 -8.10 9.37 16.13
N TRP A 124 -7.00 8.68 16.41
CA TRP A 124 -5.68 9.01 15.85
C TRP A 124 -5.61 8.94 14.32
N ALA A 125 -6.49 8.16 13.69
CA ALA A 125 -6.63 8.04 12.23
C ALA A 125 -7.70 8.95 11.63
N ALA A 126 -8.45 9.72 12.43
CA ALA A 126 -9.65 10.39 11.96
C ALA A 126 -9.36 11.46 10.89
N ARG A 127 -8.19 12.12 10.96
CA ARG A 127 -7.74 13.05 9.91
C ARG A 127 -7.45 12.32 8.60
N ASP A 128 -6.77 11.18 8.67
CA ASP A 128 -6.50 10.35 7.49
C ASP A 128 -7.82 9.87 6.85
N VAL A 129 -8.81 9.45 7.66
CA VAL A 129 -10.15 9.06 7.19
C VAL A 129 -10.85 10.22 6.51
N LYS A 130 -10.89 11.39 7.17
CA LYS A 130 -11.55 12.57 6.61
C LYS A 130 -10.91 12.99 5.28
N LYS A 131 -9.57 12.98 5.21
CA LYS A 131 -8.86 13.25 3.96
C LYS A 131 -9.22 12.22 2.88
N ALA A 132 -9.32 10.95 3.23
CA ALA A 132 -9.72 9.90 2.28
C ALA A 132 -11.16 10.09 1.76
N GLU A 133 -12.08 10.63 2.56
CA GLU A 133 -13.42 11.04 2.12
C GLU A 133 -13.36 12.24 1.16
N GLU A 134 -12.60 13.29 1.49
CA GLU A 134 -12.41 14.48 0.65
C GLU A 134 -11.84 14.14 -0.73
N LEU A 135 -10.91 13.18 -0.78
CA LEU A 135 -10.32 12.65 -2.01
C LEU A 135 -11.29 11.72 -2.78
N GLY A 136 -12.36 11.27 -2.13
CA GLY A 136 -13.34 10.32 -2.66
C GLY A 136 -12.83 8.87 -2.73
N PHE A 137 -11.88 8.51 -1.87
CA PHE A 137 -11.43 7.12 -1.68
C PHE A 137 -12.37 6.37 -0.73
N LEU A 138 -13.01 7.11 0.17
CA LEU A 138 -14.08 6.66 1.04
C LEU A 138 -15.38 7.39 0.68
N ALA A 139 -16.51 6.72 0.86
CA ALA A 139 -17.80 7.41 0.94
C ALA A 139 -17.93 8.09 2.31
N ALA A 140 -18.72 9.15 2.38
CA ALA A 140 -18.96 9.86 3.62
C ALA A 140 -19.49 8.92 4.71
N ARG A 141 -18.84 8.91 5.87
CA ARG A 141 -19.14 8.08 7.05
C ARG A 141 -19.09 6.57 6.79
N GLU A 142 -18.36 6.13 5.76
CA GLU A 142 -18.14 4.70 5.50
C GLU A 142 -17.40 4.04 6.67
N TYR A 143 -16.43 4.76 7.26
CA TYR A 143 -15.73 4.36 8.48
C TYR A 143 -15.95 5.39 9.58
N THR A 144 -16.37 4.92 10.75
CA THR A 144 -16.68 5.76 11.92
C THR A 144 -16.00 5.18 13.15
N LEU A 145 -16.06 5.90 14.28
CA LEU A 145 -15.54 5.43 15.56
C LEU A 145 -16.02 4.02 15.93
N LYS A 146 -17.21 3.61 15.49
CA LYS A 146 -17.80 2.30 15.81
C LYS A 146 -17.09 1.11 15.17
N ASN A 147 -16.50 1.28 13.98
CA ASN A 147 -16.00 0.15 13.18
C ASN A 147 -14.53 0.30 12.75
N ILE A 148 -13.91 1.47 12.98
CA ILE A 148 -12.58 1.78 12.47
C ILE A 148 -11.45 0.96 13.13
N ALA A 149 -11.68 0.47 14.36
CA ALA A 149 -10.75 -0.38 15.08
C ALA A 149 -10.80 -1.86 14.68
N GLU A 150 -11.80 -2.27 13.90
CA GLU A 150 -11.92 -3.66 13.47
C GLU A 150 -10.89 -4.01 12.38
N PRO A 151 -10.50 -5.28 12.26
CA PRO A 151 -9.69 -5.78 11.15
C PRO A 151 -10.28 -5.43 9.78
N ILE A 152 -9.42 -5.00 8.86
CA ILE A 152 -9.83 -4.70 7.48
C ILE A 152 -9.68 -5.93 6.59
N THR A 153 -10.69 -6.18 5.78
CA THR A 153 -10.68 -7.27 4.79
C THR A 153 -9.95 -6.88 3.51
N ARG A 154 -9.45 -7.87 2.76
CA ARG A 154 -8.84 -7.64 1.45
C ARG A 154 -9.79 -7.00 0.44
N GLY A 155 -11.09 -7.30 0.50
CA GLY A 155 -12.13 -6.67 -0.32
C GLY A 155 -12.30 -5.19 -0.03
N GLU A 156 -12.27 -4.79 1.25
CA GLU A 156 -12.28 -3.37 1.65
C GLU A 156 -11.01 -2.64 1.18
N MET A 157 -9.83 -3.27 1.34
CA MET A 157 -8.58 -2.70 0.81
C MET A 157 -8.67 -2.51 -0.71
N ALA A 158 -9.18 -3.51 -1.45
CA ALA A 158 -9.38 -3.41 -2.90
C ALA A 158 -10.29 -2.24 -3.27
N LYS A 159 -11.39 -2.04 -2.54
CA LYS A 159 -12.33 -0.94 -2.75
C LYS A 159 -11.66 0.43 -2.57
N ILE A 160 -10.91 0.63 -1.48
CA ILE A 160 -10.21 1.89 -1.20
C ILE A 160 -9.14 2.16 -2.27
N ILE A 161 -8.31 1.16 -2.56
CA ILE A 161 -7.22 1.28 -3.55
C ILE A 161 -7.77 1.57 -4.93
N VAL A 162 -8.81 0.85 -5.38
CA VAL A 162 -9.35 1.01 -6.73
C VAL A 162 -10.06 2.36 -6.90
N ARG A 163 -10.70 2.90 -5.86
CA ARG A 163 -11.23 4.27 -5.93
C ARG A 163 -10.13 5.31 -6.14
N ALA A 164 -8.99 5.15 -5.47
CA ALA A 164 -7.83 6.02 -5.67
C ALA A 164 -7.19 5.81 -7.05
N TYR A 165 -7.06 4.55 -7.49
CA TYR A 165 -6.56 4.16 -8.80
C TYR A 165 -7.38 4.78 -9.94
N ASN A 166 -8.70 4.71 -9.85
CA ASN A 166 -9.61 5.28 -10.85
C ASN A 166 -9.53 6.81 -10.93
N LYS A 167 -8.98 7.48 -9.92
CA LYS A 167 -8.80 8.95 -9.91
C LYS A 167 -7.42 9.38 -10.37
N SER A 168 -6.38 8.59 -10.10
CA SER A 168 -4.99 9.01 -10.22
C SER A 168 -4.21 8.31 -11.34
N GLU A 169 -4.58 7.08 -11.70
CA GLU A 169 -3.89 6.32 -12.75
C GLU A 169 -4.40 6.74 -14.13
N LYS A 170 -3.47 7.23 -14.96
CA LYS A 170 -3.75 7.64 -16.35
C LYS A 170 -3.97 6.43 -17.25
N ASN A 171 -3.09 5.43 -17.13
CA ASN A 171 -3.10 4.24 -17.96
C ASN A 171 -3.77 3.08 -17.22
N ARG A 172 -4.96 3.34 -16.67
CA ARG A 172 -5.66 2.37 -15.83
C ARG A 172 -6.30 1.24 -16.64
N VAL A 173 -6.42 0.07 -16.05
CA VAL A 173 -7.34 -0.98 -16.53
C VAL A 173 -8.76 -0.64 -16.07
N THR A 174 -9.73 -0.97 -16.90
CA THR A 174 -11.16 -0.80 -16.61
C THR A 174 -11.77 -2.08 -16.07
N LEU A 175 -13.01 -1.99 -15.59
CA LEU A 175 -13.76 -3.19 -15.17
C LEU A 175 -14.02 -4.11 -16.37
N GLU A 176 -14.29 -3.51 -17.52
CA GLU A 176 -14.53 -4.15 -18.80
C GLU A 176 -13.30 -4.95 -19.25
N ASP A 177 -12.10 -4.35 -19.19
CA ASP A 177 -10.83 -5.02 -19.51
C ASP A 177 -10.59 -6.28 -18.65
N CYS A 178 -11.15 -6.28 -17.43
CA CYS A 178 -10.93 -7.31 -16.43
C CYS A 178 -12.02 -8.40 -16.42
N GLN A 179 -13.08 -8.31 -17.21
CA GLN A 179 -14.21 -9.26 -17.17
C GLN A 179 -13.78 -10.72 -17.36
N GLN A 180 -12.82 -10.96 -18.27
CA GLN A 180 -12.27 -12.29 -18.54
C GLN A 180 -11.58 -12.94 -17.32
N LEU A 181 -11.18 -12.15 -16.33
CA LEU A 181 -10.53 -12.63 -15.10
C LEU A 181 -11.52 -13.27 -14.12
N ILE A 182 -12.84 -13.10 -14.29
CA ILE A 182 -13.86 -13.76 -13.46
C ILE A 182 -13.62 -15.28 -13.41
N SER A 183 -13.34 -15.88 -14.56
CA SER A 183 -13.05 -17.32 -14.68
C SER A 183 -11.72 -17.76 -14.04
N LYS A 184 -10.83 -16.81 -13.72
CA LYS A 184 -9.49 -17.06 -13.15
C LYS A 184 -9.47 -16.94 -11.63
N ILE A 185 -10.46 -16.29 -11.03
CA ILE A 185 -10.58 -16.12 -9.58
C ILE A 185 -11.55 -17.18 -9.05
N LYS A 186 -11.02 -18.23 -8.39
CA LYS A 186 -11.81 -19.42 -8.03
C LYS A 186 -12.99 -19.13 -7.10
N ASP A 187 -12.82 -18.19 -6.18
CA ASP A 187 -13.82 -17.79 -5.19
C ASP A 187 -14.66 -16.59 -5.64
N TYR A 188 -14.57 -16.14 -6.90
CA TYR A 188 -15.23 -14.91 -7.36
C TYR A 188 -16.73 -14.87 -7.04
N ALA A 189 -17.43 -15.99 -7.24
CA ALA A 189 -18.86 -16.10 -6.96
C ALA A 189 -19.22 -15.96 -5.46
N GLN A 190 -18.26 -16.17 -4.55
CA GLN A 190 -18.41 -16.05 -3.09
C GLN A 190 -18.06 -14.65 -2.59
N ILE A 191 -17.43 -13.82 -3.43
CA ILE A 191 -17.08 -12.44 -3.08
C ILE A 191 -18.37 -11.62 -2.95
N PRO A 192 -18.55 -10.84 -1.87
CA PRO A 192 -19.67 -9.93 -1.74
C PRO A 192 -19.83 -9.04 -2.98
N LYS A 193 -21.06 -8.90 -3.49
CA LYS A 193 -21.33 -8.21 -4.76
C LYS A 193 -20.75 -6.79 -4.79
N ASP A 194 -20.77 -6.09 -3.66
CA ASP A 194 -20.24 -4.73 -3.53
C ASP A 194 -18.72 -4.65 -3.68
N PHE A 195 -18.00 -5.76 -3.48
CA PHE A 195 -16.54 -5.83 -3.66
C PHE A 195 -16.12 -6.38 -5.02
N GLN A 196 -16.97 -7.14 -5.70
CA GLN A 196 -16.66 -7.77 -6.99
C GLN A 196 -16.02 -6.84 -8.04
N PRO A 197 -16.57 -5.64 -8.35
CA PRO A 197 -15.95 -4.77 -9.34
C PRO A 197 -14.57 -4.27 -8.91
N TYR A 198 -14.39 -3.99 -7.62
CA TYR A 198 -13.11 -3.55 -7.07
C TYR A 198 -12.08 -4.68 -7.04
N VAL A 199 -12.51 -5.91 -6.73
CA VAL A 199 -11.66 -7.09 -6.77
C VAL A 199 -11.14 -7.35 -8.19
N LEU A 200 -12.01 -7.30 -9.21
CA LEU A 200 -11.57 -7.50 -10.59
C LEU A 200 -10.51 -6.49 -11.02
N VAL A 201 -10.72 -5.21 -10.73
CA VAL A 201 -9.76 -4.15 -11.12
C VAL A 201 -8.48 -4.24 -10.28
N ALA A 202 -8.57 -4.50 -8.97
CA ALA A 202 -7.40 -4.67 -8.12
C ALA A 202 -6.54 -5.88 -8.53
N TYR A 203 -7.21 -6.98 -8.91
CA TYR A 203 -6.56 -8.18 -9.43
C TYR A 203 -5.97 -7.94 -10.82
N GLY A 204 -6.76 -7.41 -11.76
CA GLY A 204 -6.34 -7.15 -13.15
C GLY A 204 -5.25 -6.08 -13.29
N SER A 205 -5.23 -5.09 -12.42
CA SER A 205 -4.14 -4.11 -12.36
C SER A 205 -2.85 -4.68 -11.77
N GLY A 206 -2.89 -5.85 -11.14
CA GLY A 206 -1.74 -6.45 -10.46
C GLY A 206 -1.41 -5.82 -9.10
N ILE A 207 -2.26 -4.96 -8.56
CA ILE A 207 -2.03 -4.29 -7.27
C ILE A 207 -2.27 -5.28 -6.12
N ILE A 208 -3.38 -6.01 -6.15
CA ILE A 208 -3.67 -7.08 -5.19
C ILE A 208 -3.68 -8.41 -5.94
N SER A 209 -2.67 -9.24 -5.66
CA SER A 209 -2.62 -10.61 -6.14
C SER A 209 -3.50 -11.52 -5.28
N GLY A 210 -4.06 -12.57 -5.90
CA GLY A 210 -4.69 -13.67 -5.18
C GLY A 210 -3.68 -14.55 -4.43
N TYR A 211 -4.19 -15.54 -3.73
CA TYR A 211 -3.40 -16.60 -3.11
C TYR A 211 -2.96 -17.64 -4.14
N SER A 212 -1.95 -18.44 -3.78
CA SER A 212 -1.44 -19.52 -4.62
C SER A 212 -2.47 -20.62 -4.91
N ASP A 213 -3.51 -20.74 -4.08
CA ASP A 213 -4.63 -21.67 -4.29
C ASP A 213 -5.61 -21.21 -5.38
N GLY A 214 -5.45 -19.99 -5.91
CA GLY A 214 -6.28 -19.39 -6.96
C GLY A 214 -7.48 -18.58 -6.43
N ARG A 215 -7.62 -18.41 -5.13
CA ARG A 215 -8.62 -17.51 -4.52
C ARG A 215 -8.10 -16.08 -4.47
N PHE A 216 -9.01 -15.11 -4.48
CA PHE A 216 -8.73 -13.74 -4.09
C PHE A 216 -8.78 -13.57 -2.56
N GLY A 217 -9.72 -14.25 -1.89
CA GLY A 217 -9.94 -14.19 -0.45
C GLY A 217 -10.46 -12.83 0.01
N ALA A 218 -11.57 -12.36 -0.57
CA ALA A 218 -12.07 -10.99 -0.32
C ALA A 218 -12.46 -10.74 1.15
N ASN A 219 -12.93 -11.76 1.86
CA ASN A 219 -13.30 -11.67 3.28
C ASN A 219 -12.11 -11.95 4.21
N ASP A 220 -10.97 -12.38 3.68
CA ASP A 220 -9.80 -12.70 4.48
C ASP A 220 -9.15 -11.38 4.95
N TYR A 221 -8.64 -11.38 6.18
CA TYR A 221 -7.85 -10.26 6.69
C TYR A 221 -6.44 -10.31 6.12
N ALA A 222 -5.86 -9.14 5.88
CA ALA A 222 -4.48 -9.04 5.43
C ALA A 222 -3.55 -8.72 6.61
N THR A 223 -2.37 -9.35 6.55
CA THR A 223 -1.24 -9.01 7.42
C THR A 223 -0.71 -7.62 7.09
N ARG A 224 0.01 -7.03 8.03
CA ARG A 224 0.64 -5.71 7.88
C ARG A 224 1.60 -5.66 6.70
N ALA A 225 2.37 -6.72 6.48
CA ALA A 225 3.27 -6.85 5.33
C ALA A 225 2.50 -6.98 4.00
N GLN A 226 1.36 -7.69 3.97
CA GLN A 226 0.53 -7.77 2.77
C GLN A 226 -0.11 -6.43 2.43
N ALA A 227 -0.65 -5.72 3.42
CA ALA A 227 -1.16 -4.36 3.24
C ALA A 227 -0.07 -3.44 2.70
N ALA A 228 1.14 -3.51 3.26
CA ALA A 228 2.31 -2.76 2.78
C ALA A 228 2.62 -3.06 1.30
N ALA A 229 2.61 -4.33 0.92
CA ALA A 229 2.84 -4.74 -0.46
C ALA A 229 1.80 -4.18 -1.43
N PHE A 230 0.51 -4.17 -1.07
CA PHE A 230 -0.54 -3.60 -1.93
C PHE A 230 -0.34 -2.10 -2.13
N ILE A 231 0.03 -1.37 -1.08
CA ILE A 231 0.30 0.06 -1.15
C ILE A 231 1.50 0.34 -2.06
N ILE A 232 2.60 -0.42 -1.93
CA ILE A 232 3.78 -0.23 -2.78
C ILE A 232 3.46 -0.54 -4.25
N ARG A 233 2.72 -1.61 -4.54
CA ARG A 233 2.28 -1.93 -5.92
C ARG A 233 1.34 -0.90 -6.51
N TYR A 234 0.55 -0.24 -5.67
CA TYR A 234 -0.25 0.90 -6.08
C TYR A 234 0.65 2.07 -6.49
N LEU A 235 1.62 2.44 -5.64
CA LEU A 235 2.52 3.58 -5.83
C LEU A 235 3.56 3.39 -6.94
N ASP A 236 4.01 2.15 -7.15
CA ASP A 236 5.03 1.79 -8.12
C ASP A 236 4.50 0.71 -9.07
N PRO A 237 4.12 1.07 -10.30
CA PRO A 237 3.65 0.12 -11.30
C PRO A 237 4.63 -1.00 -11.65
N SER A 238 5.94 -0.80 -11.44
CA SER A 238 6.95 -1.83 -11.72
C SER A 238 6.94 -2.99 -10.72
N GLU A 239 6.37 -2.76 -9.53
CA GLU A 239 6.23 -3.76 -8.46
C GLU A 239 4.94 -4.61 -8.59
N ARG A 240 4.03 -4.21 -9.50
CA ARG A 240 2.73 -4.88 -9.70
C ARG A 240 2.93 -6.33 -10.14
N ALA A 241 2.06 -7.21 -9.66
CA ALA A 241 2.04 -8.59 -10.10
C ALA A 241 1.72 -8.66 -11.60
N LYS A 242 2.36 -9.58 -12.32
CA LYS A 242 2.04 -9.84 -13.72
C LYS A 242 0.70 -10.58 -13.80
N VAL A 243 -0.23 -10.05 -14.59
CA VAL A 243 -1.55 -10.62 -14.79
C VAL A 243 -1.74 -10.90 -16.27
N GLU A 244 -1.96 -12.17 -16.60
CA GLU A 244 -2.22 -12.59 -17.97
C GLU A 244 -3.67 -12.35 -18.35
N GLY A 245 -3.88 -12.07 -19.64
CA GLY A 245 -5.23 -11.97 -20.19
C GLY A 245 -5.94 -10.68 -19.81
N VAL A 246 -5.25 -9.60 -19.46
CA VAL A 246 -5.84 -8.25 -19.43
C VAL A 246 -5.62 -7.60 -20.78
N LYS A 247 -6.68 -7.43 -21.55
CA LYS A 247 -6.64 -6.71 -22.83
C LYS A 247 -7.09 -5.29 -22.58
N LYS A 248 -6.18 -4.33 -22.58
CA LYS A 248 -6.55 -2.92 -22.69
C LYS A 248 -6.99 -2.68 -24.12
N GLU A 249 -8.26 -2.34 -24.33
CA GLU A 249 -8.65 -1.79 -25.63
C GLU A 249 -7.83 -0.52 -25.86
N GLU A 250 -7.13 -0.44 -27.00
CA GLU A 250 -6.49 0.82 -27.39
C GLU A 250 -7.58 1.90 -27.47
N PRO A 251 -7.32 3.13 -26.98
CA PRO A 251 -8.30 4.19 -27.07
C PRO A 251 -8.71 4.33 -28.54
N LYS A 252 -10.00 4.10 -28.83
CA LYS A 252 -10.56 4.36 -30.15
C LYS A 252 -10.13 5.76 -30.54
N GLN A 253 -9.36 5.90 -31.62
CA GLN A 253 -8.97 7.20 -32.15
C GLN A 253 -10.25 7.99 -32.45
N THR A 254 -10.65 8.87 -31.54
CA THR A 254 -11.63 9.91 -31.84
C THR A 254 -10.93 10.85 -32.80
N ARG A 255 -11.24 10.74 -34.09
CA ARG A 255 -10.82 11.71 -35.09
C ARG A 255 -11.22 13.10 -34.59
N GLU A 256 -10.30 14.05 -34.61
CA GLU A 256 -10.66 15.45 -34.35
C GLU A 256 -11.81 15.83 -35.30
N PRO A 257 -12.78 16.66 -34.86
CA PRO A 257 -13.81 17.18 -35.74
C PRO A 257 -13.13 17.97 -36.86
N THR A 258 -12.86 17.28 -37.96
CA THR A 258 -12.24 17.86 -39.15
C THR A 258 -13.39 18.44 -39.96
N VAL A 259 -13.21 19.66 -40.47
CA VAL A 259 -14.12 20.21 -41.48
C VAL A 259 -14.22 19.20 -42.61
N LEU A 260 -15.41 18.68 -42.89
CA LEU A 260 -15.69 17.70 -43.95
C LEU A 260 -15.20 18.25 -45.29
N ARG A 261 -14.00 17.86 -45.72
CA ARG A 261 -13.48 18.23 -47.03
C ARG A 261 -14.12 17.35 -48.11
N TRP A 262 -14.15 17.86 -49.33
CA TRP A 262 -14.73 17.15 -50.49
C TRP A 262 -13.91 15.93 -50.91
N ASP A 263 -12.64 15.91 -50.55
CA ASP A 263 -11.64 14.90 -50.85
C ASP A 263 -11.40 13.87 -49.72
N ASP A 264 -12.20 13.88 -48.65
CA ASP A 264 -12.07 12.88 -47.57
C ASP A 264 -12.51 11.49 -48.06
N PRO A 265 -11.60 10.50 -48.16
CA PRO A 265 -11.91 9.15 -48.64
C PRO A 265 -12.85 8.37 -47.71
N TYR A 266 -13.13 8.90 -46.51
CA TYR A 266 -14.03 8.33 -45.52
C TYR A 266 -15.27 9.23 -45.28
N ARG A 267 -15.57 10.15 -46.19
CA ARG A 267 -16.79 10.97 -46.13
C ARG A 267 -18.03 10.05 -46.06
N PRO A 268 -18.92 10.22 -45.06
CA PRO A 268 -20.17 9.46 -45.00
C PRO A 268 -20.98 9.73 -46.26
N LEU A 269 -21.37 8.67 -46.97
CA LEU A 269 -22.30 8.80 -48.09
C LEU A 269 -23.69 9.18 -47.53
N PRO A 270 -24.40 10.13 -48.14
CA PRO A 270 -25.78 10.40 -47.75
C PRO A 270 -26.58 9.10 -47.85
N MET A 271 -27.42 8.83 -46.84
CA MET A 271 -28.32 7.69 -46.89
C MET A 271 -29.16 7.80 -48.17
N LYS A 272 -29.16 6.73 -48.98
CA LYS A 272 -30.05 6.66 -50.13
C LYS A 272 -31.47 6.77 -49.59
N GLU A 273 -32.22 7.74 -50.10
CA GLU A 273 -33.63 7.92 -49.77
C GLU A 273 -34.34 6.57 -49.93
N ILE A 274 -34.92 6.07 -48.85
CA ILE A 274 -35.75 4.87 -48.89
C ILE A 274 -37.05 5.33 -49.55
N PRO A 275 -37.44 4.78 -50.71
CA PRO A 275 -38.72 5.11 -51.32
C PRO A 275 -39.86 4.71 -50.37
N LEU A 276 -40.78 5.64 -50.12
CA LEU A 276 -42.01 5.41 -49.35
C LEU A 276 -42.93 4.38 -50.02
#